data_AF-D3JH21-F1
#
_entry.id   AF-D3JH21-F1
#
_cell.length_a   1.000
_cell.length_b   1.000
_cell.length_c   1.000
_cell.angle_alpha   90.00
_cell.angle_beta   90.00
_cell.angle_gamma   90.00
#
_symmetry.space_group_name_H-M   'P 1'
#
loop_
_entity.id
_entity.type
_entity.pdbx_description
1 polymer ?
#
loop_
_entity_poly.entity_id
_entity_poly.type
_entity_poly.pdbx_seq_one_letter_code
_entity_poly.pdbx_strand_id
1 'polypeptide(L)'
;TEFCDMYAAYDALPEVLRKRIRGATIKHDTAYDTNRKLRRDAVAVDDPRLGDGPDHPIVSTHPDTGCNSLFLGRRPRHYVNGYTLEESAALLDVLWAHATQPRFRISHAWRQGDVVMWDNRCV
;
A
#
# COMPACT_ATOMS: atom_id res chain seq x y z
N THR A 1 -17.91 4.64 3.00
CA THR A 1 -16.60 3.99 2.83
C THR A 1 -15.99 4.43 1.54
N GLU A 2 -14.68 4.58 1.47
CA GLU A 2 -13.97 4.89 0.22
C GLU A 2 -13.02 3.75 -0.15
N PHE A 3 -12.89 3.52 -1.45
CA PHE A 3 -12.01 2.53 -2.05
C PHE A 3 -11.13 3.22 -3.10
N CYS A 4 -9.90 2.75 -3.33
CA CYS A 4 -9.02 3.29 -4.36
C CYS A 4 -8.72 2.23 -5.40
N ASP A 5 -8.99 2.47 -6.68
CA ASP A 5 -8.60 1.54 -7.73
C ASP A 5 -7.07 1.55 -7.90
N MET A 6 -6.40 0.52 -7.38
CA MET A 6 -4.94 0.42 -7.39
C MET A 6 -4.38 -0.04 -8.74
N TYR A 7 -5.21 -0.55 -9.66
CA TYR A 7 -4.83 -0.72 -11.07
C TYR A 7 -4.77 0.63 -11.77
N ALA A 8 -5.85 1.41 -11.68
CA ALA A 8 -5.91 2.74 -12.29
C ALA A 8 -4.80 3.65 -11.74
N ALA A 9 -4.51 3.56 -10.44
CA ALA A 9 -3.39 4.25 -9.83
C ALA A 9 -2.05 3.84 -10.44
N TYR A 10 -1.80 2.55 -10.65
CA TYR A 10 -0.57 2.05 -11.29
C TYR A 10 -0.46 2.51 -12.76
N ASP A 11 -1.51 2.31 -13.56
CA ASP A 11 -1.52 2.61 -15.00
C ASP A 11 -1.29 4.09 -15.28
N ALA A 12 -1.79 4.96 -14.40
CA ALA A 12 -1.62 6.41 -14.48
C ALA A 12 -0.33 6.94 -13.82
N LEU A 13 0.55 6.08 -13.28
CA LEU A 13 1.81 6.54 -12.71
C LEU A 13 2.69 7.21 -13.77
N PRO A 14 3.29 8.38 -13.46
CA PRO A 14 4.36 8.95 -14.26
C PRO A 14 5.48 7.93 -14.51
N GLU A 15 6.02 7.90 -15.72
CA GLU A 15 7.03 6.92 -16.14
C GLU A 15 8.25 6.91 -15.23
N VAL A 16 8.67 8.07 -14.72
CA VAL A 16 9.77 8.20 -13.77
C VAL A 16 9.52 7.42 -12.47
N LEU A 17 8.30 7.47 -11.93
CA LEU A 17 7.93 6.74 -10.72
C LEU A 17 7.80 5.25 -11.02
N ARG A 18 7.19 4.90 -12.16
CA ARG A 18 7.03 3.50 -12.61
C ARG A 18 8.38 2.79 -12.76
N LYS A 19 9.39 3.48 -13.31
CA LYS A 19 10.77 2.99 -13.38
C LYS A 19 11.38 2.85 -11.98
N ARG A 20 11.19 3.84 -11.11
CA ARG A 20 11.76 3.86 -9.75
C ARG A 20 11.26 2.70 -8.87
N ILE A 21 10.00 2.29 -9.03
CA ILE A 21 9.40 1.20 -8.23
C ILE A 21 9.51 -0.18 -8.91
N ARG A 22 10.12 -0.27 -10.09
CA ARG A 22 10.24 -1.53 -10.83
C ARG A 22 11.11 -2.50 -10.04
N GLY A 23 10.54 -3.64 -9.66
CA GLY A 23 11.23 -4.66 -8.85
C GLY A 23 11.47 -4.25 -7.39
N ALA A 24 11.00 -3.07 -6.96
CA ALA A 24 11.10 -2.65 -5.58
C ALA A 24 10.12 -3.45 -4.70
N THR A 25 10.57 -3.79 -3.50
CA THR A 25 9.77 -4.46 -2.48
C THR A 25 9.56 -3.56 -1.28
N ILE A 26 8.44 -3.73 -0.60
CA ILE A 26 8.05 -3.02 0.61
C ILE A 26 7.87 -4.02 1.76
N LYS A 27 8.47 -3.72 2.91
CA LYS A 27 8.23 -4.42 4.16
C LYS A 27 6.93 -3.94 4.79
N HIS A 28 6.00 -4.86 5.01
CA HIS A 28 4.75 -4.60 5.71
C HIS A 28 4.88 -4.97 7.19
N ASP A 29 4.97 -3.96 8.06
CA ASP A 29 4.92 -4.14 9.51
C ASP A 29 3.70 -4.94 9.94
N THR A 30 3.95 -5.94 10.78
CA THR A 30 2.91 -6.78 11.39
C THR A 30 2.76 -6.53 12.88
N ALA A 31 3.69 -5.78 13.49
CA ALA A 31 3.70 -5.51 14.91
C ALA A 31 2.48 -4.69 15.35
N TYR A 32 1.98 -3.80 14.49
CA TYR A 32 0.82 -2.95 14.77
C TYR A 32 -0.43 -3.38 13.98
N ASP A 33 -1.60 -3.20 14.57
CA ASP A 33 -2.89 -3.42 13.91
C ASP A 33 -3.34 -2.19 13.09
N THR A 34 -4.52 -2.28 12.45
CA THR A 34 -5.07 -1.19 11.64
C THR A 34 -5.40 0.07 12.43
N ASN A 35 -5.55 -0.05 13.76
CA ASN A 35 -5.76 1.06 14.69
C ASN A 35 -4.44 1.56 15.30
N ARG A 36 -3.30 1.11 14.79
CA ARG A 36 -1.94 1.42 15.26
C ARG A 36 -1.69 0.97 16.70
N LYS A 37 -2.37 -0.08 17.16
CA LYS A 37 -2.10 -0.70 18.45
C LYS A 37 -1.10 -1.82 18.28
N LEU A 38 -0.12 -1.87 19.18
CA LEU A 38 0.84 -2.97 19.24
C LEU A 38 0.07 -4.28 19.52
N ARG A 39 0.33 -5.31 18.72
CA ARG A 39 -0.25 -6.63 18.94
C ARG A 39 0.36 -7.27 20.19
N ARG A 40 -0.41 -8.14 20.85
CA ARG A 40 -0.07 -8.72 22.15
C ARG A 40 1.33 -9.35 22.21
N ASP A 41 1.73 -10.03 21.14
CA ASP A 41 2.99 -10.79 21.09
C ASP A 41 4.05 -10.11 20.21
N ALA A 42 3.80 -8.86 19.80
CA ALA A 42 4.72 -8.10 18.96
C ALA A 42 5.68 -7.26 19.79
N VAL A 43 6.91 -7.12 19.29
CA VAL A 43 7.90 -6.21 19.85
C VAL A 43 7.82 -4.89 19.11
N ALA A 44 7.73 -3.79 19.84
CA ALA A 44 7.79 -2.46 19.27
C ALA A 44 9.22 -2.18 18.78
N VAL A 45 9.35 -1.82 17.50
CA VAL A 45 10.61 -1.41 16.89
C VAL A 45 10.43 -0.04 16.27
N ASP A 46 11.32 0.89 16.61
CA ASP A 46 11.26 2.26 16.09
C ASP A 46 11.77 2.35 14.66
N ASP A 47 12.76 1.55 14.31
CA ASP A 47 13.31 1.46 12.97
C ASP A 47 12.50 0.45 12.12
N PRO A 48 11.72 0.89 11.13
CA PRO A 48 10.89 -0.01 10.32
C PRO A 48 11.72 -1.00 9.47
N ARG A 49 13.03 -0.78 9.31
CA ARG A 49 13.95 -1.74 8.67
C ARG A 49 14.10 -3.01 9.50
N LEU A 50 14.06 -2.85 10.82
CA LEU A 50 14.25 -3.90 11.81
C LEU A 50 12.92 -4.50 12.30
N GLY A 51 11.78 -3.93 11.87
CA GLY A 51 10.46 -4.44 12.20
C GLY A 51 10.19 -5.82 11.58
N ASP A 52 9.33 -6.59 12.25
CA ASP A 52 8.86 -7.89 11.77
C ASP A 52 7.74 -7.72 10.75
N GLY A 53 7.84 -8.52 9.68
CA GLY A 53 6.80 -8.59 8.67
C GLY A 53 7.33 -9.05 7.31
N PRO A 54 6.42 -9.47 6.42
CA PRO A 54 6.78 -9.93 5.08
C PRO A 54 7.18 -8.77 4.17
N ASP A 55 8.04 -9.09 3.22
CA ASP A 55 8.34 -8.23 2.08
C ASP A 55 7.41 -8.58 0.91
N HIS A 56 6.83 -7.56 0.31
CA HIS A 56 5.95 -7.68 -0.84
C HIS A 56 6.42 -6.82 -2.01
N PRO A 57 6.18 -7.20 -3.27
CA PRO A 57 6.45 -6.31 -4.39
C PRO A 57 5.52 -5.10 -4.34
N ILE A 58 6.07 -3.89 -4.57
CA ILE A 58 5.26 -2.66 -4.66
C ILE A 58 4.33 -2.70 -5.87
N VAL A 59 4.77 -3.39 -6.94
CA VAL A 59 3.96 -3.66 -8.13
C VAL A 59 3.54 -5.13 -8.08
N SER A 60 2.28 -5.37 -7.75
CA SER A 60 1.74 -6.73 -7.64
C SER A 60 0.98 -7.08 -8.91
N THR A 61 1.30 -8.21 -9.53
CA THR A 61 0.53 -8.74 -10.67
C THR A 61 -0.61 -9.60 -10.14
N HIS A 62 -1.84 -9.23 -10.48
CA HIS A 62 -3.02 -9.95 -10.04
C HIS A 62 -3.14 -11.29 -10.78
N PRO A 63 -3.26 -12.43 -10.07
CA PRO A 63 -3.12 -13.75 -10.67
C PRO A 63 -4.25 -14.08 -11.65
N ASP A 64 -5.47 -13.58 -11.42
CA ASP A 64 -6.63 -13.94 -12.25
C ASP A 64 -6.81 -13.02 -13.47
N THR A 65 -6.25 -11.81 -13.43
CA THR A 65 -6.46 -10.78 -14.47
C THR A 65 -5.19 -10.44 -15.24
N GLY A 66 -4.01 -10.72 -14.66
CA GLY A 66 -2.72 -10.32 -15.21
C GLY A 66 -2.41 -8.83 -15.08
N CYS A 67 -3.33 -8.02 -14.54
CA CYS A 67 -3.14 -6.58 -14.37
C CYS A 67 -2.18 -6.29 -13.20
N ASN A 68 -1.40 -5.21 -13.32
CA ASN A 68 -0.50 -4.74 -12.28
C ASN A 68 -1.19 -3.70 -11.39
N SER A 69 -1.14 -3.87 -10.08
CA SER A 69 -1.62 -2.92 -9.09
C SER A 69 -0.49 -2.39 -8.21
N LEU A 70 -0.72 -1.22 -7.60
CA LEU A 70 0.12 -0.76 -6.50
C LEU A 70 -0.25 -1.48 -5.20
N PHE A 71 0.77 -1.97 -4.47
CA PHE A 71 0.61 -2.62 -3.18
C PHE A 71 1.51 -1.95 -2.14
N LEU A 72 0.95 -0.95 -1.45
CA LEU A 72 1.69 0.04 -0.66
C LEU A 72 1.56 -0.13 0.87
N GLY A 73 0.84 -1.15 1.32
CA GLY A 73 0.56 -1.43 2.72
C GLY A 73 -0.34 -0.38 3.39
N ARG A 74 -0.10 -0.06 4.67
CA ARG A 74 -0.75 0.98 5.47
C ARG A 74 0.29 1.80 6.24
N ARG A 75 0.22 3.13 6.17
CA ARG A 75 1.10 3.99 6.97
C ARG A 75 0.63 4.15 8.42
N PRO A 76 1.55 4.30 9.40
CA PRO A 76 3.01 4.39 9.29
C PRO A 76 3.73 3.02 9.42
N ARG A 77 5.07 3.03 9.40
CA ARG A 77 5.97 1.88 9.69
C ARG A 77 6.19 0.87 8.56
N HIS A 78 5.90 1.25 7.32
CA HIS A 78 6.34 0.47 6.15
C HIS A 78 7.59 1.07 5.55
N TYR A 79 8.39 0.20 4.92
CA TYR A 79 9.71 0.55 4.45
C TYR A 79 9.97 -0.07 3.07
N VAL A 80 10.48 0.73 2.13
CA VAL A 80 10.90 0.26 0.82
C VAL A 80 12.31 -0.29 0.93
N ASN A 81 12.48 -1.58 0.67
CA ASN A 81 13.76 -2.26 0.83
C ASN A 81 14.83 -1.68 -0.10
N GLY A 82 16.04 -1.54 0.42
CA GLY A 82 17.20 -1.01 -0.29
C GLY A 82 17.31 0.52 -0.31
N TYR A 83 16.37 1.26 0.28
CA TYR A 83 16.42 2.71 0.38
C TYR A 83 16.87 3.19 1.76
N THR A 84 17.33 4.43 1.88
CA THR A 84 17.42 5.04 3.21
C THR A 84 16.02 5.27 3.80
N LEU A 85 15.91 5.48 5.11
CA LEU A 85 14.63 5.76 5.77
C LEU A 85 13.93 6.98 5.17
N GLU A 86 14.69 8.05 4.91
CA GLU A 86 14.18 9.28 4.32
C GLU A 86 13.69 9.07 2.89
N GLU A 87 14.47 8.40 2.05
CA GLU A 87 14.07 8.12 0.66
C GLU A 87 12.85 7.19 0.59
N SER A 88 12.79 6.18 1.46
CA SER A 88 11.64 5.27 1.57
C SER A 88 10.39 6.05 1.95
N ALA A 89 10.47 6.90 2.98
CA ALA A 89 9.36 7.74 3.41
C ALA A 89 8.93 8.68 2.27
N ALA A 90 9.85 9.42 1.67
CA ALA A 90 9.54 10.33 0.58
C ALA A 90 8.90 9.62 -0.63
N LEU A 91 9.40 8.44 -1.01
CA LEU A 91 8.82 7.65 -2.11
C LEU A 91 7.41 7.20 -1.78
N LEU A 92 7.19 6.64 -0.59
CA LEU A 92 5.86 6.20 -0.17
C LEU A 92 4.88 7.38 -0.06
N ASP A 93 5.33 8.59 0.29
CA ASP A 93 4.46 9.77 0.38
C ASP A 93 3.97 10.18 -1.00
N VAL A 94 4.88 10.20 -1.97
CA VAL A 94 4.54 10.47 -3.38
C VAL A 94 3.58 9.42 -3.93
N LEU A 95 3.83 8.12 -3.67
CA LEU A 95 2.97 7.04 -4.16
C LEU A 95 1.58 7.08 -3.54
N TRP A 96 1.46 7.32 -2.23
CA TRP A 96 0.17 7.45 -1.56
C TRP A 96 -0.60 8.70 -2.01
N ALA A 97 0.09 9.84 -2.14
CA ALA A 97 -0.51 11.07 -2.64
C ALA A 97 -1.04 10.89 -4.07
N HIS A 98 -0.37 10.08 -4.90
CA HIS A 98 -0.86 9.72 -6.23
C HIS A 98 -2.04 8.75 -6.18
N ALA A 99 -1.91 7.63 -5.49
CA ALA A 99 -2.91 6.56 -5.45
C ALA A 99 -4.25 7.00 -4.83
N THR A 100 -4.22 7.96 -3.91
CA THR A 100 -5.43 8.47 -3.23
C THR A 100 -6.06 9.67 -3.92
N GLN A 101 -5.64 10.05 -5.13
CA GLN A 101 -6.27 11.15 -5.87
C GLN A 101 -7.76 10.87 -6.14
N PRO A 102 -8.64 11.90 -6.14
CA PRO A 102 -10.07 11.73 -6.34
C PRO A 102 -10.45 10.89 -7.57
N ARG A 103 -9.67 10.97 -8.65
CA ARG A 103 -9.91 10.22 -9.91
C ARG A 103 -9.76 8.70 -9.79
N PHE A 104 -9.14 8.21 -8.72
CA PHE A 104 -9.01 6.77 -8.43
C PHE A 104 -9.93 6.32 -7.30
N ARG A 105 -10.66 7.25 -6.67
CA ARG A 105 -11.49 6.96 -5.50
C ARG A 105 -12.93 6.69 -5.89
N ILE A 106 -13.51 5.70 -5.23
CA ILE A 106 -14.95 5.45 -5.23
C ILE A 106 -15.46 5.57 -3.80
N SER A 107 -16.45 6.45 -3.59
CA SER A 107 -17.07 6.65 -2.27
C SER A 107 -18.45 5.99 -2.26
N HIS A 108 -18.61 4.96 -1.42
CA HIS A 108 -19.90 4.30 -1.18
C HIS A 108 -20.59 4.91 0.04
N ALA A 109 -21.76 5.52 -0.19
CA ALA A 109 -22.66 6.02 0.83
C ALA A 109 -23.65 4.91 1.22
N TRP A 110 -23.43 4.32 2.40
CA TRP A 110 -24.20 3.18 2.90
C TRP A 110 -25.68 3.49 3.09
N ARG A 111 -26.52 2.52 2.75
CA ARG A 111 -27.95 2.47 3.06
C ARG A 111 -28.27 1.16 3.76
N GLN A 112 -29.38 1.13 4.49
CA GLN A 112 -29.83 -0.08 5.15
C GLN A 112 -30.06 -1.19 4.12
N GLY A 113 -29.42 -2.34 4.34
CA GLY A 113 -29.51 -3.51 3.45
C GLY A 113 -28.40 -3.58 2.38
N ASP A 114 -27.54 -2.57 2.25
CA ASP A 114 -26.42 -2.63 1.30
C ASP A 114 -25.41 -3.70 1.70
N VAL A 115 -24.89 -4.40 0.68
CA VAL A 115 -23.75 -5.32 0.79
C VAL A 115 -22.72 -4.92 -0.25
N VAL A 116 -21.49 -4.68 0.19
CA VAL A 116 -20.35 -4.38 -0.69
C VAL A 116 -19.36 -5.53 -0.62
N MET A 117 -18.95 -6.00 -1.79
CA MET A 117 -17.83 -6.92 -1.97
C MET A 117 -16.73 -6.20 -2.74
N TRP A 118 -15.47 -6.45 -2.38
CA TRP A 118 -14.32 -5.85 -3.04
C TRP A 118 -13.18 -6.86 -3.16
N ASP A 119 -12.26 -6.61 -4.09
CA ASP A 119 -11.05 -7.40 -4.22
C ASP A 119 -9.93 -6.81 -3.36
N ASN A 120 -9.60 -7.49 -2.26
CA ASN A 120 -8.63 -7.01 -1.28
C ASN A 120 -7.16 -7.01 -1.79
N ARG A 121 -6.92 -7.37 -3.06
CA ARG A 121 -5.59 -7.34 -3.70
C ARG A 121 -5.33 -6.06 -4.49
N CYS A 122 -6.37 -5.29 -4.84
CA CYS A 122 -6.25 -4.17 -5.77
C CYS A 122 -7.16 -2.96 -5.46
N VAL A 123 -7.69 -2.84 -4.24
CA VAL A 123 -8.52 -1.70 -3.80
C VAL A 123 -7.95 -0.92 -2.61
#